data_AF-A0A1W9H573-F1
#
_entry.id   AF-A0A1W9H573-F1
#
_cell.length_a   1.000
_cell.length_b   1.000
_cell.length_c   1.000
_cell.angle_alpha   90.00
_cell.angle_beta   90.00
_cell.angle_gamma   90.00
#
_symmetry.space_group_name_H-M   'P 1'
#
loop_
_entity.id
_entity.type
_entity.pdbx_description
1 polymer ?
#
loop_
_entity_poly.entity_id
_entity_poly.type
_entity_poly.pdbx_seq_one_letter_code
_entity_poly.pdbx_strand_id
1 'polypeptide(L)' 'MLRAYLNYGLIASVVVWAAIVGVMAYRLNESPWRWAFVGLVFCGGLTVAVILWIKKYVDRMNEAEEKRESRL' A
#
# COMPACT_ATOMS: atom_id res chain seq x y z
N MET A 1 0.21 -12.02 -16.36
CA MET A 1 1.40 -11.23 -15.94
C MET A 1 1.15 -9.71 -15.95
N LEU A 2 0.55 -9.11 -16.98
CA LEU A 2 0.24 -7.65 -17.01
C LEU A 2 -0.63 -7.16 -15.84
N ARG A 3 -1.64 -7.95 -15.43
CA ARG A 3 -2.55 -7.59 -14.32
C ARG A 3 -1.85 -7.51 -12.97
N ALA A 4 -0.76 -8.27 -12.76
CA ALA A 4 0.07 -8.16 -11.57
C ALA A 4 0.90 -6.88 -11.60
N TYR A 5 1.48 -6.53 -12.75
CA TYR A 5 2.25 -5.29 -12.91
C TYR A 5 1.42 -4.03 -12.68
N LEU A 6 0.19 -3.98 -13.20
CA LEU A 6 -0.75 -2.87 -12.94
C LEU A 6 -1.25 -2.84 -11.49
N ASN A 7 -1.51 -4.01 -10.87
CA ASN A 7 -1.96 -4.08 -9.48
C ASN A 7 -0.86 -3.80 -8.44
N TYR A 8 0.39 -4.15 -8.73
CA TYR A 8 1.52 -3.92 -7.84
C TYR A 8 2.27 -2.62 -8.15
N GLY A 9 2.04 -2.02 -9.33
CA GLY A 9 2.66 -0.75 -9.71
C GLY A 9 2.30 0.39 -8.76
N LEU A 10 1.03 0.48 -8.32
CA LEU A 10 0.63 1.48 -7.32
C LEU A 10 1.36 1.26 -5.99
N ILE A 11 1.45 0.01 -5.53
CA ILE A 11 2.13 -0.34 -4.28
C ILE A 11 3.62 0.00 -4.39
N ALA A 12 4.28 -0.38 -5.49
CA ALA A 12 5.68 -0.09 -5.74
C ALA A 12 5.97 1.43 -5.75
N SER A 13 5.10 2.23 -6.39
CA SER A 13 5.23 3.68 -6.39
C SER A 13 5.12 4.28 -4.98
N VAL A 14 4.19 3.80 -4.16
CA VAL A 14 4.05 4.25 -2.75
C VAL A 14 5.26 3.85 -1.92
N VAL A 15 5.82 2.65 -2.13
CA VAL A 15 7.03 2.18 -1.44
C VAL A 15 8.24 3.02 -1.82
N VAL A 16 8.44 3.32 -3.10
CA VAL A 16 9.55 4.17 -3.56
C VAL A 16 9.42 5.59 -3.00
N TRP A 17 8.21 6.14 -3.00
CA TRP A 17 7.94 7.45 -2.39
C TRP A 17 8.26 7.45 -0.88
N ALA A 18 7.77 6.46 -0.13
CA ALA A 18 8.02 6.34 1.31
C ALA A 18 9.51 6.17 1.63
N ALA A 19 10.27 5.45 0.77
CA ALA A 19 11.71 5.30 0.92
C ALA A 19 12.45 6.64 0.77
N ILE A 20 12.10 7.45 -0.23
CA ILE A 20 12.71 8.78 -0.44
C ILE A 20 12.38 9.72 0.72
N VAL A 21 11.13 9.74 1.17
CA VAL A 21 10.69 10.53 2.34
C VAL A 21 11.41 10.08 3.61
N GLY A 22 11.62 8.78 3.80
CA GLY A 22 12.40 8.22 4.91
C GLY A 22 13.85 8.69 4.88
N VAL A 23 14.50 8.67 3.72
CA VAL A 23 15.87 9.19 3.57
C VAL A 23 15.95 10.69 3.87
N MET A 24 14.95 11.48 3.47
CA MET A 24 14.85 12.89 3.87
C MET A 24 14.71 13.04 5.39
N ALA A 25 13.91 12.20 6.05
CA ALA A 25 13.78 12.19 7.50
C ALA A 25 15.12 11.91 8.20
N TYR A 26 15.92 10.98 7.68
CA TYR A 26 17.26 10.69 8.22
C TYR A 26 18.26 11.83 8.03
N ARG A 27 18.14 12.58 6.93
CA ARG A 27 19.02 13.74 6.64
C ARG A 27 18.67 14.98 7.47
N LEU A 28 17.42 15.16 7.90
CA LEU A 28 17.00 16.26 8.77
C LEU A 28 17.11 15.87 10.26
N ASN A 29 18.34 15.69 10.75
CA ASN A 29 18.55 15.22 12.12
C ASN A 29 18.33 16.32 13.20
N GLU A 30 18.42 17.60 12.82
CA GLU A 30 18.38 18.74 13.73
C GLU A 30 17.04 19.50 13.75
N SER A 31 16.11 19.21 12.84
CA SER A 31 14.86 19.96 12.68
C SER A 31 13.64 19.21 13.24
N PRO A 32 12.75 19.87 14.02
CA PRO A 32 11.50 19.27 14.50
C PRO A 32 10.58 18.75 13.38
N TRP A 33 10.79 19.21 12.14
CA TRP A 33 10.09 18.71 10.95
C TRP A 33 10.32 17.23 10.66
N ARG A 34 11.33 16.59 11.25
CA ARG A 34 11.58 15.14 11.13
C ARG A 34 10.34 14.31 11.46
N TRP A 35 9.58 14.69 12.49
CA TRP A 35 8.36 13.99 12.89
C TRP A 35 7.26 14.05 11.82
N ALA A 36 7.18 15.13 11.05
CA ALA A 36 6.25 15.24 9.92
C ALA A 36 6.63 14.25 8.80
N PHE A 37 7.92 14.09 8.51
CA PHE A 37 8.40 13.11 7.54
C PHE A 37 8.16 11.67 8.01
N VAL A 38 8.40 11.38 9.30
CA VAL A 38 8.09 10.06 9.88
C VAL A 38 6.60 9.77 9.80
N GLY A 39 5.74 10.76 10.10
CA GLY A 39 4.29 10.65 9.92
C GLY A 39 3.89 10.36 8.48
N LEU A 40 4.53 11.01 7.50
CA LEU A 40 4.30 10.75 6.07
C LEU A 40 4.69 9.34 5.64
N VAL A 41 5.82 8.82 6.13
CA VAL A 41 6.22 7.42 5.87
C VAL A 41 5.18 6.45 6.47
N PHE A 42 4.71 6.73 7.69
CA PHE A 42 3.66 5.94 8.33
C PHE A 42 2.35 5.96 7.53
N CYS A 43 1.93 7.12 7.05
CA CYS A 43 0.79 7.26 6.15
C CYS A 43 0.97 6.44 4.87
N GLY A 44 2.15 6.50 4.24
CA GLY A 44 2.45 5.68 3.06
C GLY A 44 2.33 4.17 3.34
N GLY A 45 2.85 3.71 4.47
CA GLY A 45 2.68 2.32 4.92
C GLY A 45 1.22 1.94 5.16
N LEU A 46 0.44 2.83 5.77
CA LEU A 46 -0.99 2.64 6.02
C LEU A 46 -1.77 2.53 4.71
N THR A 47 -1.43 3.35 3.71
CA THR A 47 -2.01 3.25 2.35
C THR A 47 -1.76 1.88 1.73
N VAL A 48 -0.52 1.36 1.81
CA VAL A 48 -0.20 0.01 1.28
C VAL A 48 -1.01 -1.06 2.00
N ALA A 49 -1.12 -0.98 3.33
CA ALA A 49 -1.90 -1.92 4.12
C ALA A 49 -3.38 -1.94 3.73
N VAL A 50 -3.98 -0.76 3.52
CA VAL A 50 -5.39 -0.63 3.08
C VAL A 50 -5.59 -1.21 1.69
N ILE A 51 -4.67 -0.94 0.74
CA ILE A 51 -4.75 -1.52 -0.62
C ILE A 51 -4.75 -3.04 -0.56
N LEU A 52 -3.85 -3.65 0.22
CA LEU A 52 -3.79 -5.10 0.38
C LEU A 52 -5.05 -5.65 1.05
N TRP A 53 -5.61 -4.93 2.01
CA TRP A 53 -6.83 -5.32 2.70
C TRP A 53 -8.05 -5.30 1.77
N ILE A 54 -8.22 -4.24 0.98
CA ILE A 54 -9.27 -4.16 -0.04
C ILE A 54 -9.11 -5.30 -1.05
N LYS A 55 -7.88 -5.56 -1.51
CA LYS A 55 -7.63 -6.62 -2.47
C LYS A 55 -8.02 -8.00 -1.93
N LYS A 56 -7.68 -8.29 -0.68
CA LYS A 56 -8.09 -9.52 0.02
C LYS A 56 -9.60 -9.58 0.26
N TYR A 57 -10.23 -8.44 0.50
CA TYR A 57 -11.68 -8.37 0.67
C TYR A 57 -12.40 -8.71 -0.63
N VAL A 58 -12.00 -8.09 -1.74
CA VAL A 58 -12.55 -8.34 -3.07
C VAL A 58 -12.34 -9.79 -3.53
N ASP A 59 -11.14 -10.35 -3.34
CA ASP A 59 -10.87 -11.76 -3.68
C ASP A 59 -11.83 -12.70 -2.94
N ARG A 60 -12.03 -12.49 -1.63
CA ARG A 60 -12.95 -13.32 -0.83
C ARG A 60 -14.40 -13.18 -1.27
N MET A 61 -14.81 -12.03 -1.78
CA MET A 61 -16.17 -11.86 -2.33
C MET A 61 -16.32 -12.61 -3.65
N ASN A 62 -15.32 -12.53 -4.54
CA ASN A 62 -15.31 -13.24 -5.81
C ASN A 62 -15.37 -14.77 -5.60
N GLU A 63 -14.59 -15.31 -4.66
CA GLU A 63 -14.63 -16.74 -4.31
C GLU A 63 -15.99 -17.17 -3.72
N ALA A 64 -16.63 -16.29 -2.95
CA ALA A 64 -17.96 -16.56 -2.39
C ALA A 64 -19.06 -16.54 -3.46
N GLU A 65 -18.92 -15.69 -4.48
CA GLU A 65 -19.84 -15.61 -5.62
C GLU A 65 -19.69 -16.82 -6.54
N GLU A 66 -18.46 -17.24 -6.88
CA GLU A 66 -18.18 -18.43 -7.67
C GLU A 66 -18.71 -19.72 -7.00
N LYS A 67 -18.61 -19.82 -5.67
CA LYS A 67 -19.20 -20.92 -4.89
C LYS A 67 -20.74 -20.92 -4.84
N ARG A 68 -21.36 -19.78 -5.13
CA ARG A 68 -22.83 -19.63 -5.18
C ARG A 68 -23.35 -19.96 -6.57
N GLU A 69 -22.62 -19.56 -7.61
CA GLU A 69 -22.93 -19.88 -9.00
C GLU A 69 -22.77 -21.37 -9.31
N SER A 70 -21.71 -22.02 -8.81
CA SER A 70 -21.48 -23.47 -8.97
C SER A 70 -22.46 -24.37 -8.19
N ARG A 71 -23.29 -23.78 -7.31
CA ARG A 71 -24.31 -24.49 -6.52
C ARG A 71 -25.73 -24.32 -7.07
N LEU A 72 -25.90 -23.49 -8.10
CA LEU A 72 -27.13 -23.32 -8.88
C LEU A 72 -27.05 -24.18 -10.15
#